data_AF-A0A0N1C7P4-F1
#
_entry.id   AF-A0A0N1C7P4-F1
#
_cell.length_a   1.000
_cell.length_b   1.000
_cell.length_c   1.000
_cell.angle_alpha   90.00
_cell.angle_beta   90.00
_cell.angle_gamma   90.00
#
_symmetry.space_group_name_H-M   'P 1'
#
loop_
_entity.id
_entity.type
_entity.pdbx_description
1 polymer ?
#
loop_
_entity_poly.entity_id
_entity_poly.type
_entity_poly.pdbx_seq_one_letter_code
_entity_poly.pdbx_strand_id
1 'polypeptide(L)'
;MSKAPKKTGDDHVRQFTVQHDDNDVRLDRWFKRQLPEVGFATVSRWARTGQIRVDGKRADVDTRVLKGQVVRVPPGGAIIPGPKGQRERKPLTDAQIALAESMVLEKDRAAIILNKPPGLATQGGTGTFEHVDGLLDAFVGETDARPRLVHRLDKDTSGVVLVARSANSAAFFSKRFSGRTARKIYWALIVGIPDIKDGIIELPISKQPGTGGEKMMVDESGEGQSARTRYRVISRAGNSAAWVELQPLTGRTHQLRVHMAAIGHPIVGDGKYGGQTAFLTGSISRKMHLHARRLRIEHPEGDLIDVTAPLPEHFAASMAQLGFHEEDGDLAIDPIKPIPEKTMQKRAAKAHSKEYRKERRGERRKRADGGVASGGGGRKATGKRAVAEAALAPKRKSGPRKPVDGAPTRSGPKPVGKPPLGDKKPAVRTPAAKKPRSDKPAARKPAAPRSAPARPKGPPKGKAG
;
A
#
# COMPACT_ATOMS: atom_id res chain seq x y z
N MET A 1 -10.54 -37.97 -29.10
CA MET A 1 -9.07 -37.87 -29.09
C MET A 1 -8.67 -36.42 -29.39
N SER A 2 -7.88 -35.76 -28.54
CA SER A 2 -7.48 -34.36 -28.77
C SER A 2 -6.16 -34.28 -29.54
N LYS A 3 -6.13 -33.63 -30.70
CA LYS A 3 -4.88 -33.34 -31.43
C LYS A 3 -4.13 -32.24 -30.68
N ALA A 4 -2.96 -32.58 -30.13
CA ALA A 4 -2.07 -31.58 -29.54
C ALA A 4 -1.68 -30.53 -30.60
N PRO A 5 -1.58 -29.23 -30.24
CA PRO A 5 -1.17 -28.20 -31.18
C PRO A 5 0.27 -28.47 -31.66
N LYS A 6 0.47 -28.52 -32.98
CA LYS A 6 1.78 -28.78 -33.58
C LYS A 6 2.79 -27.73 -33.13
N LYS A 7 3.91 -28.19 -32.56
CA LYS A 7 5.08 -27.33 -32.30
C LYS A 7 5.83 -27.11 -33.62
N THR A 8 5.58 -25.98 -34.26
CA THR A 8 6.47 -25.39 -35.27
C THR A 8 6.90 -24.01 -34.78
N GLY A 9 7.64 -24.01 -33.68
CA GLY A 9 8.43 -22.86 -33.26
C GLY A 9 9.84 -23.03 -33.80
N ASP A 10 10.40 -21.96 -34.35
CA ASP A 10 11.79 -21.92 -34.81
C ASP A 10 12.74 -22.39 -33.68
N ASP A 11 13.51 -23.44 -33.95
CA ASP A 11 14.35 -24.14 -32.96
C ASP A 11 15.74 -23.49 -32.82
N HIS A 12 15.99 -22.42 -33.58
CA HIS A 12 17.21 -21.64 -33.52
C HIS A 12 17.15 -20.51 -32.47
N VAL A 13 18.33 -20.20 -31.92
CA VAL A 13 18.52 -19.08 -30.99
C VAL A 13 18.55 -17.78 -31.78
N ARG A 14 17.48 -16.98 -31.65
CA ARG A 14 17.35 -15.69 -32.34
C ARG A 14 18.17 -14.61 -31.61
N GLN A 15 18.80 -13.70 -32.35
CA GLN A 15 19.55 -12.56 -31.79
C GLN A 15 19.08 -11.26 -32.46
N PHE A 16 18.86 -10.22 -31.67
CA PHE A 16 18.34 -8.94 -32.14
C PHE A 16 19.19 -7.79 -31.61
N THR A 17 19.67 -6.93 -32.51
CA THR A 17 20.30 -5.65 -32.14
C THR A 17 19.20 -4.62 -31.86
N VAL A 18 19.27 -3.99 -30.68
CA VAL A 18 18.27 -3.01 -30.22
C VAL A 18 18.38 -1.72 -31.05
N GLN A 19 17.27 -1.36 -31.68
CA GLN A 19 17.19 -0.20 -32.58
C GLN A 19 17.03 1.12 -31.82
N HIS A 20 17.11 2.24 -32.54
CA HIS A 20 17.06 3.57 -31.93
C HIS A 20 15.76 3.83 -31.15
N ASP A 21 14.62 3.44 -31.73
CA ASP A 21 13.28 3.68 -31.19
C ASP A 21 12.94 2.80 -29.98
N ASP A 22 13.80 1.80 -29.70
CA ASP A 22 13.74 0.89 -28.56
C ASP A 22 14.75 1.21 -27.45
N ASN A 23 15.48 2.32 -27.57
CA ASN A 23 16.38 2.78 -26.51
C ASN A 23 15.60 3.13 -25.23
N ASP A 24 16.14 2.73 -24.06
CA ASP A 24 15.52 2.86 -22.72
C ASP A 24 14.23 2.03 -22.53
N VAL A 25 13.83 1.21 -23.50
CA VAL A 25 12.62 0.38 -23.40
C VAL A 25 12.86 -0.82 -22.48
N ARG A 26 11.90 -1.11 -21.59
CA ARG A 26 11.92 -2.32 -20.77
C ARG A 26 11.85 -3.56 -21.65
N LEU A 27 12.59 -4.61 -21.30
CA LEU A 27 12.67 -5.88 -22.01
C LEU A 27 11.28 -6.49 -22.25
N ASP A 28 10.37 -6.44 -21.28
CA ASP A 28 8.99 -6.91 -21.45
C ASP A 28 8.17 -6.13 -22.51
N ARG A 29 8.42 -4.83 -22.66
CA ARG A 29 7.82 -3.97 -23.71
C ARG A 29 8.54 -4.13 -25.04
N TRP A 30 9.85 -4.32 -25.02
CA TRP A 30 10.69 -4.59 -26.19
C TRP A 30 10.24 -5.89 -26.88
N PHE A 31 10.07 -6.99 -26.11
CA PHE A 31 9.48 -8.23 -26.62
C PHE A 31 8.08 -8.00 -27.19
N LYS A 32 7.23 -7.20 -26.53
CA LYS A 32 5.88 -6.89 -27.05
C LYS A 32 5.91 -6.13 -28.39
N ARG A 33 6.95 -5.34 -28.67
CA ARG A 33 7.15 -4.62 -29.94
C ARG A 33 7.74 -5.52 -31.02
N GLN A 34 8.92 -6.09 -30.75
CA GLN A 34 9.73 -6.80 -31.74
C GLN A 34 9.27 -8.25 -31.98
N LEU A 35 8.67 -8.89 -30.97
CA LEU A 35 8.18 -10.28 -31.01
C LEU A 35 6.77 -10.42 -30.41
N PRO A 36 5.71 -9.86 -31.05
CA PRO A 36 4.35 -9.88 -30.52
C PRO A 36 3.76 -11.29 -30.31
N GLU A 37 4.33 -12.31 -30.95
CA GLU A 37 3.99 -13.72 -30.77
C GLU A 37 4.43 -14.26 -29.39
N VAL A 38 5.45 -13.65 -28.77
CA VAL A 38 6.01 -14.06 -27.48
C VAL A 38 5.25 -13.39 -26.33
N GLY A 39 4.27 -14.11 -25.77
CA GLY A 39 3.48 -13.61 -24.63
C GLY A 39 4.32 -13.34 -23.37
N PHE A 40 3.94 -12.32 -22.58
CA PHE A 40 4.65 -11.90 -21.35
C PHE A 40 4.97 -13.05 -20.38
N ALA A 41 4.08 -14.02 -20.21
CA ALA A 41 4.32 -15.21 -19.38
C ALA A 41 5.49 -16.07 -19.87
N THR A 42 5.74 -16.12 -21.19
CA THR A 42 6.92 -16.76 -21.78
C THR A 42 8.17 -15.94 -21.53
N VAL A 43 8.15 -14.62 -21.74
CA VAL A 43 9.29 -13.73 -21.42
C VAL A 43 9.68 -13.84 -19.94
N SER A 44 8.69 -13.79 -19.03
CA SER A 44 8.90 -13.96 -17.59
C SER A 44 9.41 -15.34 -17.19
N ARG A 45 9.04 -16.40 -17.93
CA ARG A 45 9.58 -17.75 -17.71
C ARG A 45 11.06 -17.80 -18.10
N TRP A 46 11.38 -17.33 -19.30
CA TRP A 46 12.74 -17.34 -19.85
C TRP A 46 13.71 -16.42 -19.11
N ALA A 47 13.26 -15.28 -18.60
CA ALA A 47 14.04 -14.42 -17.72
C ALA A 47 14.39 -15.17 -16.41
N ARG A 48 13.38 -15.75 -15.75
CA ARG A 48 13.54 -16.52 -14.51
C ARG A 48 14.46 -17.75 -14.67
N THR A 49 14.42 -18.42 -15.82
CA THR A 49 15.32 -19.55 -16.13
C THR A 49 16.67 -19.11 -16.72
N GLY A 50 16.95 -17.80 -16.85
CA GLY A 50 18.23 -17.26 -17.34
C GLY A 50 18.52 -17.54 -18.83
N GLN A 51 17.48 -17.79 -19.62
CA GLN A 51 17.56 -18.15 -21.04
C GLN A 51 17.62 -16.92 -21.97
N ILE A 52 16.92 -15.84 -21.62
CA ILE A 52 17.12 -14.52 -22.27
C ILE A 52 18.45 -13.94 -21.78
N ARG A 53 19.21 -13.35 -22.70
CA ARG A 53 20.43 -12.59 -22.37
C ARG A 53 20.46 -11.25 -23.11
N VAL A 54 21.03 -10.24 -22.49
CA VAL A 54 21.40 -8.95 -23.12
C VAL A 54 22.91 -8.80 -22.96
N ASP A 55 23.62 -8.61 -24.08
CA ASP A 55 25.09 -8.59 -24.14
C ASP A 55 25.74 -9.78 -23.40
N GLY A 56 25.20 -10.98 -23.64
CA GLY A 56 25.64 -12.23 -23.01
C GLY A 56 25.26 -12.43 -21.54
N LYS A 57 24.72 -11.42 -20.85
CA LYS A 57 24.34 -11.48 -19.42
C LYS A 57 22.86 -11.84 -19.26
N ARG A 58 22.51 -12.60 -18.21
CA ARG A 58 21.09 -12.85 -17.86
C ARG A 58 20.37 -11.51 -17.61
N ALA A 59 19.12 -11.39 -18.06
CA ALA A 59 18.32 -10.19 -17.91
C ALA A 59 16.92 -10.51 -17.35
N ASP A 60 16.48 -9.73 -16.37
CA ASP A 60 15.13 -9.77 -15.80
C ASP A 60 14.13 -8.99 -16.67
N VAL A 61 12.83 -9.27 -16.53
CA VAL A 61 11.76 -8.67 -17.34
C VAL A 61 11.62 -7.14 -17.20
N ASP A 62 12.15 -6.53 -16.12
CA ASP A 62 12.22 -5.07 -15.94
C ASP A 62 13.53 -4.43 -16.41
N THR A 63 14.50 -5.24 -16.87
CA THR A 63 15.75 -4.74 -17.47
C THR A 63 15.39 -3.79 -18.61
N ARG A 64 16.03 -2.63 -18.70
CA ARG A 64 15.92 -1.77 -19.87
C ARG A 64 17.00 -2.12 -20.89
N VAL A 65 16.65 -2.09 -22.17
CA VAL A 65 17.59 -2.25 -23.27
C VAL A 65 17.96 -0.89 -23.86
N LEU A 66 19.19 -0.76 -24.33
CA LEU A 66 19.76 0.44 -24.94
C LEU A 66 20.13 0.17 -26.40
N LYS A 67 20.15 1.22 -27.23
CA LYS A 67 20.52 1.13 -28.65
C LYS A 67 21.86 0.40 -28.83
N GLY A 68 21.91 -0.56 -29.75
CA GLY A 68 23.11 -1.34 -30.08
C GLY A 68 23.39 -2.54 -29.17
N GLN A 69 22.66 -2.74 -28.07
CA GLN A 69 22.76 -3.98 -27.29
C GLN A 69 22.19 -5.17 -28.07
N VAL A 70 22.70 -6.37 -27.79
CA VAL A 70 22.25 -7.61 -28.45
C VAL A 70 21.39 -8.44 -27.50
N VAL A 71 20.10 -8.57 -27.83
CA VAL A 71 19.15 -9.43 -27.11
C VAL A 71 19.15 -10.82 -27.73
N ARG A 72 19.66 -11.80 -26.97
CA ARG A 72 19.60 -13.22 -27.31
C ARG A 72 18.30 -13.82 -26.78
N VAL A 73 17.45 -14.27 -27.69
CA VAL A 73 16.15 -14.88 -27.44
C VAL A 73 16.26 -16.40 -27.62
N PRO A 74 15.81 -17.22 -26.65
CA PRO A 74 15.81 -18.67 -26.81
C PRO A 74 14.77 -19.14 -27.85
N PRO A 75 14.92 -20.35 -28.41
CA PRO A 75 14.03 -20.90 -29.42
C PRO A 75 12.58 -21.10 -28.94
N GLY A 76 11.68 -21.23 -29.92
CA GLY A 76 10.25 -21.34 -29.70
C GLY A 76 9.65 -20.11 -29.00
N GLY A 77 8.71 -20.35 -28.08
CA GLY A 77 7.99 -19.31 -27.35
C GLY A 77 6.95 -18.53 -28.14
N ALA A 78 6.97 -18.67 -29.47
CA ALA A 78 5.92 -18.25 -30.37
C ALA A 78 4.59 -18.92 -29.99
N ILE A 79 3.67 -18.13 -29.46
CA ILE A 79 2.27 -18.50 -29.37
C ILE A 79 1.69 -18.18 -30.74
N ILE A 80 1.37 -19.19 -31.55
CA ILE A 80 0.59 -19.00 -32.78
C ILE A 80 -0.65 -18.18 -32.40
N PRO A 81 -0.85 -16.97 -32.96
CA PRO A 81 -2.03 -16.17 -32.67
C PRO A 81 -3.25 -16.73 -33.42
N GLY A 82 -3.72 -17.91 -33.02
CA GLY A 82 -5.18 -18.10 -32.99
C GLY A 82 -5.74 -16.89 -32.23
N PRO A 83 -6.70 -16.15 -32.81
CA PRO A 83 -6.90 -14.75 -32.48
C PRO A 83 -7.07 -14.58 -30.97
N LYS A 84 -6.21 -13.75 -30.36
CA LYS A 84 -6.42 -13.24 -29.01
C LYS A 84 -7.55 -12.21 -29.10
N GLY A 85 -8.76 -12.69 -29.41
CA GLY A 85 -9.98 -11.94 -29.22
C GLY A 85 -9.93 -11.33 -27.83
N GLN A 86 -10.25 -10.05 -27.74
CA GLN A 86 -10.30 -9.37 -26.45
C GLN A 86 -11.33 -10.13 -25.63
N ARG A 87 -10.85 -10.93 -24.66
CA ARG A 87 -11.61 -12.01 -24.03
C ARG A 87 -13.02 -11.54 -23.71
N GLU A 88 -13.98 -11.99 -24.52
CA GLU A 88 -15.22 -11.24 -24.77
C GLU A 88 -15.86 -10.87 -23.44
N ARG A 89 -15.94 -9.56 -23.17
CA ARG A 89 -16.54 -9.09 -21.93
C ARG A 89 -18.02 -9.40 -22.03
N LYS A 90 -18.49 -10.27 -21.14
CA LYS A 90 -19.92 -10.50 -21.00
C LYS A 90 -20.59 -9.13 -20.77
N PRO A 91 -21.71 -8.84 -21.45
CA PRO A 91 -22.48 -7.64 -21.12
C PRO A 91 -22.83 -7.67 -19.63
N LEU A 92 -22.87 -6.50 -19.02
CA LEU A 92 -23.33 -6.36 -17.64
C LEU A 92 -24.83 -6.64 -17.59
N THR A 93 -25.31 -7.18 -16.48
CA THR A 93 -26.75 -7.28 -16.21
C THR A 93 -27.32 -5.93 -15.78
N ASP A 94 -28.63 -5.73 -15.94
CA ASP A 94 -29.31 -4.49 -15.53
C ASP A 94 -29.04 -4.14 -14.05
N ALA A 95 -28.98 -5.15 -13.18
CA ALA A 95 -28.61 -4.99 -11.78
C ALA A 95 -27.16 -4.54 -11.55
N GLN A 96 -26.23 -4.92 -12.44
CA GLN A 96 -24.84 -4.45 -12.42
C GLN A 96 -24.71 -3.03 -12.98
N ILE A 97 -25.52 -2.66 -13.97
CA ILE A 97 -25.60 -1.29 -14.51
C ILE A 97 -26.19 -0.36 -13.44
N ALA A 98 -27.35 -0.70 -12.85
CA ALA A 98 -27.96 0.07 -11.77
C ALA A 98 -27.04 0.20 -10.55
N LEU A 99 -26.29 -0.85 -10.18
CA LEU A 99 -25.26 -0.77 -9.15
C LEU A 99 -24.13 0.20 -9.54
N ALA A 100 -23.66 0.17 -10.79
CA ALA A 100 -22.64 1.11 -11.27
C ALA A 100 -23.12 2.56 -11.19
N GLU A 101 -24.33 2.84 -11.68
CA GLU A 101 -24.94 4.17 -11.68
C GLU A 101 -25.23 4.70 -10.28
N SER A 102 -25.75 3.85 -9.37
CA SER A 102 -25.99 4.20 -7.96
C SER A 102 -24.74 4.62 -7.17
N MET A 103 -23.54 4.27 -7.66
CA MET A 103 -22.28 4.72 -7.06
C MET A 103 -21.85 6.11 -7.53
N VAL A 104 -22.40 6.66 -8.62
CA VAL A 104 -21.92 7.93 -9.21
C VAL A 104 -22.24 9.10 -8.29
N LEU A 105 -21.19 9.80 -7.86
CA LEU A 105 -21.29 11.11 -7.20
C LEU A 105 -21.23 12.23 -8.24
N GLU A 106 -20.22 12.18 -9.11
CA GLU A 106 -19.97 13.19 -10.15
C GLU A 106 -19.43 12.52 -11.42
N LYS A 107 -19.71 13.12 -12.59
CA LYS A 107 -19.32 12.61 -13.91
C LYS A 107 -19.13 13.79 -14.88
N ASP A 108 -17.89 14.02 -15.29
CA ASP A 108 -17.50 15.07 -16.23
C ASP A 108 -16.89 14.46 -17.52
N ARG A 109 -16.13 15.23 -18.31
CA ARG A 109 -15.47 14.77 -19.55
C ARG A 109 -14.20 13.94 -19.30
N ALA A 110 -13.48 14.21 -18.22
CA ALA A 110 -12.22 13.57 -17.85
C ALA A 110 -12.38 12.46 -16.79
N ALA A 111 -13.36 12.55 -15.89
CA ALA A 111 -13.51 11.69 -14.73
C ALA A 111 -14.94 11.17 -14.51
N ILE A 112 -15.01 10.07 -13.75
CA ILE A 112 -16.20 9.56 -13.08
C ILE A 112 -15.80 9.30 -11.64
N ILE A 113 -16.58 9.83 -10.70
CA ILE A 113 -16.25 9.81 -9.27
C ILE A 113 -17.32 8.99 -8.55
N LEU A 114 -16.90 7.92 -7.90
CA LEU A 114 -17.76 6.85 -7.39
C LEU A 114 -17.66 6.74 -5.87
N ASN A 115 -18.79 6.64 -5.16
CA ASN A 115 -18.82 6.16 -3.78
C ASN A 115 -18.81 4.62 -3.78
N LYS A 116 -17.64 4.02 -3.63
CA LYS A 116 -17.53 2.56 -3.63
C LYS A 116 -18.13 2.00 -2.32
N PRO A 117 -19.10 1.06 -2.37
CA PRO A 117 -19.63 0.42 -1.17
C PRO A 117 -18.58 -0.48 -0.49
N PRO A 118 -18.71 -0.73 0.83
CA PRO A 118 -17.88 -1.69 1.53
C PRO A 118 -18.16 -3.11 1.02
N GLY A 119 -17.10 -3.90 0.81
CA GLY A 119 -17.20 -5.30 0.35
C GLY A 119 -17.04 -5.48 -1.16
N LEU A 120 -17.24 -4.43 -1.98
CA LEU A 120 -16.92 -4.47 -3.41
C LEU A 120 -15.42 -4.26 -3.62
N ALA A 121 -14.74 -5.14 -4.37
CA ALA A 121 -13.32 -4.94 -4.69
C ALA A 121 -13.14 -3.81 -5.71
N THR A 122 -12.06 -3.01 -5.63
CA THR A 122 -11.84 -1.97 -6.65
C THR A 122 -11.41 -2.58 -8.00
N GLN A 123 -10.55 -3.59 -7.97
CA GLN A 123 -10.03 -4.29 -9.15
C GLN A 123 -10.12 -5.80 -8.95
N GLY A 124 -10.34 -6.54 -10.04
CA GLY A 124 -10.40 -8.01 -10.03
C GLY A 124 -9.05 -8.68 -9.79
N GLY A 125 -9.11 -10.00 -9.57
CA GLY A 125 -7.96 -10.84 -9.25
C GLY A 125 -8.36 -12.29 -9.09
N THR A 126 -7.43 -13.15 -8.64
CA THR A 126 -7.70 -14.58 -8.41
C THR A 126 -8.88 -14.75 -7.45
N GLY A 127 -9.98 -15.36 -7.91
CA GLY A 127 -11.20 -15.56 -7.12
C GLY A 127 -12.02 -14.29 -6.83
N THR A 128 -11.72 -13.15 -7.48
CA THR A 128 -12.48 -11.90 -7.33
C THR A 128 -13.14 -11.53 -8.65
N PHE A 129 -14.43 -11.86 -8.77
CA PHE A 129 -15.23 -11.68 -10.00
C PHE A 129 -16.07 -10.39 -9.98
N GLU A 130 -16.52 -9.96 -8.81
CA GLU A 130 -17.26 -8.71 -8.62
C GLU A 130 -16.32 -7.59 -8.17
N HIS A 131 -16.16 -6.56 -9.00
CA HIS A 131 -15.26 -5.45 -8.73
C HIS A 131 -15.60 -4.20 -9.56
N VAL A 132 -15.30 -3.02 -9.03
CA VAL A 132 -15.55 -1.72 -9.68
C VAL A 132 -15.00 -1.69 -11.11
N ASP A 133 -13.77 -2.17 -11.33
CA ASP A 133 -13.18 -2.22 -12.68
C ASP A 133 -14.07 -2.95 -13.70
N GLY A 134 -14.83 -3.99 -13.32
CA GLY A 134 -15.74 -4.70 -14.23
C GLY A 134 -17.01 -3.90 -14.50
N LEU A 135 -17.53 -3.20 -13.48
CA LEU A 135 -18.68 -2.32 -13.60
C LEU A 135 -18.39 -1.06 -14.44
N LEU A 136 -17.13 -0.72 -14.71
CA LEU A 136 -16.77 0.41 -15.59
C LEU A 136 -17.24 0.23 -17.04
N ASP A 137 -17.55 -1.00 -17.46
CA ASP A 137 -18.13 -1.24 -18.78
C ASP A 137 -19.57 -0.66 -18.90
N ALA A 138 -20.26 -0.35 -17.78
CA ALA A 138 -21.54 0.39 -17.77
C ALA A 138 -21.41 1.86 -18.20
N PHE A 139 -20.19 2.40 -18.22
CA PHE A 139 -19.91 3.79 -18.59
C PHE A 139 -19.25 3.92 -19.97
N VAL A 140 -19.32 2.86 -20.78
CA VAL A 140 -18.85 2.85 -22.17
C VAL A 140 -20.01 3.24 -23.08
N GLY A 141 -20.03 4.48 -23.57
CA GLY A 141 -20.85 4.85 -24.73
C GLY A 141 -20.30 4.20 -26.00
N GLU A 142 -21.11 4.14 -27.07
CA GLU A 142 -20.81 3.41 -28.31
C GLU A 142 -19.46 3.78 -28.96
N THR A 143 -19.05 5.04 -28.83
CA THR A 143 -17.77 5.59 -29.33
C THR A 143 -16.75 5.89 -28.24
N ASP A 144 -17.09 5.64 -26.97
CA ASP A 144 -16.37 6.21 -25.82
C ASP A 144 -15.21 5.29 -25.36
N ALA A 145 -14.03 5.87 -25.16
CA ALA A 145 -12.89 5.11 -24.66
C ALA A 145 -13.16 4.65 -23.22
N ARG A 146 -13.15 3.32 -22.98
CA ARG A 146 -13.48 2.74 -21.67
C ARG A 146 -12.72 3.39 -20.51
N PRO A 147 -13.44 3.79 -19.43
CA PRO A 147 -12.82 4.32 -18.22
C PRO A 147 -11.80 3.40 -17.54
N ARG A 148 -10.87 4.01 -16.82
CA ARG A 148 -9.66 3.39 -16.26
C ARG A 148 -9.45 3.81 -14.81
N LEU A 149 -9.18 2.82 -13.95
CA LEU A 149 -8.72 3.08 -12.58
C LEU A 149 -7.36 3.77 -12.57
N VAL A 150 -7.24 4.85 -11.79
CA VAL A 150 -5.97 5.56 -11.53
C VAL A 150 -5.50 5.45 -10.08
N HIS A 151 -6.37 4.99 -9.19
CA HIS A 151 -6.05 4.56 -7.82
C HIS A 151 -6.96 3.39 -7.40
N ARG A 152 -6.80 2.88 -6.18
CA ARG A 152 -7.63 1.80 -5.63
C ARG A 152 -7.91 2.00 -4.15
N LEU A 153 -9.10 1.57 -3.72
CA LEU A 153 -9.40 1.25 -2.33
C LEU A 153 -9.29 -0.26 -2.09
N ASP A 154 -9.16 -0.66 -0.83
CA ASP A 154 -9.27 -2.08 -0.45
C ASP A 154 -10.75 -2.53 -0.51
N LYS A 155 -10.99 -3.85 -0.55
CA LYS A 155 -12.34 -4.43 -0.73
C LYS A 155 -13.35 -3.86 0.28
N ASP A 156 -13.00 -3.90 1.55
CA ASP A 156 -13.92 -3.57 2.65
C ASP A 156 -13.94 -2.06 2.97
N THR A 157 -12.96 -1.29 2.49
CA THR A 157 -12.91 0.17 2.57
C THR A 157 -13.94 0.78 1.63
N SER A 158 -14.74 1.73 2.11
CA SER A 158 -15.76 2.43 1.31
C SER A 158 -15.31 3.83 0.87
N GLY A 159 -16.13 4.57 0.10
CA GLY A 159 -15.91 5.98 -0.21
C GLY A 159 -15.33 6.27 -1.59
N VAL A 160 -14.82 7.49 -1.77
CA VAL A 160 -14.48 8.07 -3.08
C VAL A 160 -13.40 7.27 -3.84
N VAL A 161 -13.77 6.82 -5.04
CA VAL A 161 -12.88 6.31 -6.10
C VAL A 161 -13.00 7.23 -7.31
N LEU A 162 -11.86 7.65 -7.87
CA LEU A 162 -11.82 8.43 -9.11
C LEU A 162 -11.38 7.50 -10.24
N VAL A 163 -12.19 7.47 -11.28
CA VAL A 163 -11.97 6.74 -12.53
C VAL A 163 -11.76 7.77 -13.64
N ALA A 164 -10.73 7.59 -14.46
CA ALA A 164 -10.49 8.47 -15.59
C ALA A 164 -11.23 7.96 -16.83
N ARG A 165 -11.99 8.80 -17.54
CA ARG A 165 -12.68 8.43 -18.79
C ARG A 165 -11.67 8.19 -19.91
N SER A 166 -10.87 9.19 -20.27
CA SER A 166 -9.91 9.08 -21.36
C SER A 166 -8.53 8.54 -20.93
N ALA A 167 -7.72 8.08 -21.90
CA ALA A 167 -6.32 7.71 -21.65
C ALA A 167 -5.46 8.91 -21.21
N ASN A 168 -5.75 10.11 -21.71
CA ASN A 168 -5.03 11.34 -21.34
C ASN A 168 -5.35 11.75 -19.90
N SER A 169 -6.63 11.72 -19.53
CA SER A 169 -7.12 11.91 -18.16
C SER A 169 -6.49 10.87 -17.22
N ALA A 170 -6.38 9.61 -17.65
CA ALA A 170 -5.78 8.54 -16.87
C ALA A 170 -4.29 8.81 -16.58
N ALA A 171 -3.53 9.28 -17.57
CA ALA A 171 -2.13 9.69 -17.39
C ALA A 171 -2.01 10.91 -16.45
N PHE A 172 -2.87 11.92 -16.62
CA PHE A 172 -2.91 13.13 -15.80
C PHE A 172 -3.18 12.80 -14.32
N PHE A 173 -4.29 12.14 -13.99
CA PHE A 173 -4.63 11.83 -12.61
C PHE A 173 -3.61 10.88 -11.97
N SER A 174 -3.07 9.91 -12.72
CA SER A 174 -1.97 9.04 -12.25
C SER A 174 -0.73 9.83 -11.83
N LYS A 175 -0.39 10.92 -12.55
CA LYS A 175 0.68 11.86 -12.19
C LYS A 175 0.36 12.61 -10.89
N ARG A 176 -0.90 13.00 -10.64
CA ARG A 176 -1.33 13.68 -9.40
C ARG A 176 -1.32 12.76 -8.18
N PHE A 177 -1.78 11.51 -8.32
CA PHE A 177 -1.72 10.50 -7.25
C PHE A 177 -0.28 10.09 -6.91
N SER A 178 0.56 9.79 -7.91
CA SER A 178 1.97 9.41 -7.70
C SER A 178 2.86 10.57 -7.26
N GLY A 179 2.61 11.78 -7.78
CA GLY A 179 3.25 13.03 -7.36
C GLY A 179 2.88 13.45 -5.93
N ARG A 180 1.70 13.02 -5.45
CA ARG A 180 1.09 13.30 -4.13
C ARG A 180 0.47 14.70 -3.99
N THR A 181 0.03 15.31 -5.10
CA THR A 181 -0.77 16.55 -5.02
C THR A 181 -2.21 16.25 -4.62
N ALA A 182 -2.77 15.12 -5.08
CA ALA A 182 -4.10 14.64 -4.71
C ALA A 182 -4.24 14.38 -3.20
N ARG A 183 -4.98 15.26 -2.51
CA ARG A 183 -5.37 15.11 -1.10
C ARG A 183 -6.48 14.07 -1.00
N LYS A 184 -6.36 13.17 -0.03
CA LYS A 184 -7.39 12.17 0.29
C LYS A 184 -7.59 12.23 1.79
N ILE A 185 -8.84 12.37 2.20
CA ILE A 185 -9.27 12.36 3.59
C ILE A 185 -10.11 11.11 3.79
N TYR A 186 -9.73 10.32 4.80
CA TYR A 186 -10.50 9.19 5.23
C TYR A 186 -11.03 9.47 6.63
N TRP A 187 -12.25 9.02 6.91
CA TRP A 187 -12.72 8.87 8.28
C TRP A 187 -12.60 7.41 8.68
N ALA A 188 -12.17 7.17 9.91
CA ALA A 188 -12.17 5.86 10.52
C ALA A 188 -12.71 5.91 11.95
N LEU A 189 -13.41 4.86 12.35
CA LEU A 189 -13.67 4.58 13.76
C LEU A 189 -12.56 3.64 14.25
N ILE A 190 -11.89 4.00 15.35
CA ILE A 190 -10.81 3.22 15.95
C ILE A 190 -11.14 2.81 17.39
N VAL A 191 -10.50 1.74 17.86
CA VAL A 191 -10.68 1.22 19.22
C VAL A 191 -9.71 1.91 20.20
N GLY A 192 -10.23 2.28 21.36
CA GLY A 192 -9.53 3.13 22.34
C GLY A 192 -9.38 4.57 21.84
N ILE A 193 -8.45 5.31 22.47
CA ILE A 193 -8.13 6.70 22.14
C ILE A 193 -6.60 6.86 22.11
N PRO A 194 -6.02 7.41 21.03
CA PRO A 194 -4.60 7.77 21.00
C PRO A 194 -4.27 8.92 21.96
N ASP A 195 -3.19 8.78 22.73
CA ASP A 195 -2.69 9.85 23.62
C ASP A 195 -2.35 11.13 22.84
N ILE A 196 -1.81 10.96 21.62
CA ILE A 196 -1.49 12.04 20.69
C ILE A 196 -2.71 12.27 19.78
N LYS A 197 -3.38 13.43 19.94
CA LYS A 197 -4.63 13.74 19.23
C LYS A 197 -4.44 14.20 17.78
N ASP A 198 -3.29 14.74 17.42
CA ASP A 198 -2.91 15.05 16.03
C ASP A 198 -1.44 14.69 15.85
N GLY A 199 -1.11 13.88 14.85
CA GLY A 199 0.23 13.32 14.70
C GLY A 199 0.49 12.68 13.34
N ILE A 200 1.74 12.28 13.12
CA ILE A 200 2.16 11.61 11.88
C ILE A 200 2.77 10.25 12.21
N ILE A 201 2.25 9.20 11.58
CA ILE A 201 2.76 7.83 11.68
C ILE A 201 3.69 7.61 10.47
N GLU A 202 4.97 7.37 10.73
CA GLU A 202 6.04 7.23 9.72
C GLU A 202 6.63 5.82 9.67
N LEU A 203 5.80 4.82 9.92
CA LEU A 203 6.21 3.41 9.91
C LEU A 203 6.30 2.88 8.47
N PRO A 204 7.47 2.39 8.00
CA PRO A 204 7.59 1.76 6.69
C PRO A 204 6.83 0.43 6.65
N ILE A 205 6.40 0.00 5.46
CA ILE A 205 5.53 -1.17 5.29
C ILE A 205 6.15 -2.16 4.29
N SER A 206 6.22 -3.43 4.67
CA SER A 206 6.59 -4.56 3.81
C SER A 206 5.45 -5.58 3.73
N LYS A 207 5.56 -6.55 2.80
CA LYS A 207 4.63 -7.68 2.75
C LYS A 207 5.14 -8.75 3.72
N GLN A 208 4.24 -9.30 4.54
CA GLN A 208 4.59 -10.35 5.50
C GLN A 208 5.15 -11.58 4.76
N PRO A 209 6.30 -12.15 5.18
CA PRO A 209 6.86 -13.37 4.61
C PRO A 209 5.96 -14.60 4.79
N GLY A 210 6.18 -15.62 3.96
CA GLY A 210 5.53 -16.94 4.08
C GLY A 210 4.13 -17.03 3.46
N THR A 211 3.35 -18.01 3.94
CA THR A 211 2.04 -18.40 3.38
C THR A 211 0.86 -17.56 3.86
N GLY A 212 1.08 -16.56 4.73
CA GLY A 212 0.04 -15.68 5.32
C GLY A 212 -0.72 -14.75 4.36
N GLY A 213 -0.67 -15.01 3.05
CA GLY A 213 -1.42 -14.31 2.02
C GLY A 213 -0.98 -12.86 1.78
N GLU A 214 -1.92 -12.00 1.41
CA GLU A 214 -1.69 -10.58 1.16
C GLU A 214 -1.79 -9.75 2.44
N LYS A 215 -1.09 -10.15 3.51
CA LYS A 215 -0.95 -9.33 4.72
C LYS A 215 0.30 -8.47 4.60
N MET A 216 0.11 -7.16 4.80
CA MET A 216 1.18 -6.17 4.95
C MET A 216 1.50 -6.02 6.44
N MET A 217 2.75 -5.70 6.78
CA MET A 217 3.19 -5.45 8.16
C MET A 217 4.08 -4.20 8.23
N VAL A 218 4.28 -3.67 9.43
CA VAL A 218 5.36 -2.70 9.68
C VAL A 218 6.70 -3.39 9.43
N ASP A 219 7.64 -2.68 8.81
CA ASP A 219 8.95 -3.20 8.50
C ASP A 219 10.02 -2.69 9.47
N GLU A 220 10.59 -3.60 10.24
CA GLU A 220 11.68 -3.30 11.18
C GLU A 220 13.06 -3.56 10.55
N SER A 221 13.12 -4.16 9.36
CA SER A 221 14.37 -4.51 8.66
C SER A 221 15.07 -3.31 7.99
N GLY A 222 14.30 -2.26 7.67
CA GLY A 222 14.77 -1.10 6.91
C GLY A 222 14.65 -1.24 5.39
N GLU A 223 14.28 -2.42 4.87
CA GLU A 223 13.98 -2.62 3.44
C GLU A 223 12.55 -2.19 3.05
N GLY A 224 11.69 -1.97 4.04
CA GLY A 224 10.27 -1.64 3.88
C GLY A 224 9.99 -0.37 3.07
N GLN A 225 8.84 -0.35 2.41
CA GLN A 225 8.41 0.80 1.63
C GLN A 225 7.94 1.91 2.56
N SER A 226 8.72 2.99 2.67
CA SER A 226 8.36 4.21 3.40
C SER A 226 6.89 4.61 3.17
N ALA A 227 6.15 4.70 4.27
CA ALA A 227 4.74 5.07 4.34
C ALA A 227 4.57 6.16 5.41
N ARG A 228 3.69 7.13 5.15
CA ARG A 228 3.43 8.28 6.04
C ARG A 228 1.94 8.60 6.04
N THR A 229 1.36 8.72 7.23
CA THR A 229 -0.06 9.06 7.43
C THR A 229 -0.16 10.14 8.52
N ARG A 230 -0.77 11.29 8.25
CA ARG A 230 -1.23 12.18 9.34
C ARG A 230 -2.57 11.65 9.84
N TYR A 231 -2.80 11.71 11.14
CA TYR A 231 -4.10 11.45 11.74
C TYR A 231 -4.48 12.57 12.71
N ARG A 232 -5.79 12.79 12.87
CA ARG A 232 -6.38 13.76 13.79
C ARG A 232 -7.62 13.14 14.43
N VAL A 233 -7.68 13.09 15.75
CA VAL A 233 -8.88 12.73 16.51
C VAL A 233 -9.90 13.86 16.35
N ILE A 234 -11.07 13.52 15.83
CA ILE A 234 -12.20 14.45 15.69
C ILE A 234 -13.00 14.43 16.99
N SER A 235 -13.53 13.26 17.36
CA SER A 235 -14.33 13.07 18.59
C SER A 235 -14.07 11.70 19.24
N ARG A 236 -14.56 11.51 20.47
CA ARG A 236 -14.34 10.30 21.29
C ARG A 236 -15.62 9.82 21.98
N ALA A 237 -15.80 8.51 22.06
CA ALA A 237 -16.89 7.88 22.79
C ALA A 237 -16.34 7.27 24.09
N GLY A 238 -16.54 7.98 25.20
CA GLY A 238 -15.98 7.60 26.50
C GLY A 238 -14.46 7.42 26.43
N ASN A 239 -13.99 6.18 26.68
CA ASN A 239 -12.62 5.72 26.48
C ASN A 239 -12.55 4.49 25.53
N SER A 240 -13.67 4.06 24.94
CA SER A 240 -13.75 2.78 24.19
C SER A 240 -13.49 2.93 22.69
N ALA A 241 -13.78 4.11 22.12
CA ALA A 241 -13.57 4.38 20.70
C ALA A 241 -13.29 5.87 20.43
N ALA A 242 -12.62 6.14 19.31
CA ALA A 242 -12.46 7.48 18.76
C ALA A 242 -12.77 7.50 17.27
N TRP A 243 -13.31 8.61 16.80
CA TRP A 243 -13.41 8.93 15.37
C TRP A 243 -12.20 9.76 14.97
N VAL A 244 -11.50 9.30 13.94
CA VAL A 244 -10.28 9.92 13.42
C VAL A 244 -10.40 10.28 11.94
N GLU A 245 -9.85 11.43 11.60
CA GLU A 245 -9.43 11.78 10.26
C GLU A 245 -8.07 11.13 9.96
N LEU A 246 -7.90 10.56 8.77
CA LEU A 246 -6.64 10.01 8.28
C LEU A 246 -6.27 10.59 6.90
N GLN A 247 -5.11 11.23 6.80
CA GLN A 247 -4.54 11.76 5.56
C GLN A 247 -3.31 10.95 5.12
N PRO A 248 -3.45 9.98 4.19
CA PRO A 248 -2.32 9.22 3.65
C PRO A 248 -1.45 10.06 2.70
N LEU A 249 -0.23 10.38 3.13
CA LEU A 249 0.83 11.07 2.38
C LEU A 249 1.62 10.14 1.45
N THR A 250 1.23 8.86 1.41
CA THR A 250 1.68 7.76 0.55
C THR A 250 0.50 6.81 0.32
N GLY A 251 0.51 6.02 -0.76
CA GLY A 251 -0.48 4.96 -0.98
C GLY A 251 0.19 3.59 -1.00
N ARG A 252 0.38 2.97 0.18
CA ARG A 252 0.71 1.53 0.27
C ARG A 252 -0.55 0.71 0.49
N THR A 253 -0.53 -0.55 0.04
CA THR A 253 -1.58 -1.54 0.34
C THR A 253 -1.85 -1.58 1.85
N HIS A 254 -3.12 -1.49 2.24
CA HIS A 254 -3.56 -1.52 3.64
C HIS A 254 -2.93 -0.46 4.57
N GLN A 255 -2.32 0.62 4.04
CA GLN A 255 -1.48 1.54 4.84
C GLN A 255 -2.16 2.06 6.12
N LEU A 256 -3.39 2.57 5.99
CA LEU A 256 -4.14 3.15 7.12
C LEU A 256 -4.43 2.09 8.19
N ARG A 257 -4.80 0.89 7.75
CA ARG A 257 -5.12 -0.27 8.59
C ARG A 257 -3.90 -0.75 9.39
N VAL A 258 -2.75 -0.87 8.70
CA VAL A 258 -1.46 -1.21 9.32
C VAL A 258 -1.04 -0.13 10.32
N HIS A 259 -1.10 1.15 9.93
CA HIS A 259 -0.66 2.27 10.77
C HIS A 259 -1.50 2.41 12.06
N MET A 260 -2.83 2.33 11.95
CA MET A 260 -3.75 2.39 13.09
C MET A 260 -3.55 1.22 14.06
N ALA A 261 -3.46 -0.02 13.54
CA ALA A 261 -3.17 -1.18 14.37
C ALA A 261 -1.76 -1.14 15.02
N ALA A 262 -0.77 -0.59 14.32
CA ALA A 262 0.61 -0.50 14.83
C ALA A 262 0.79 0.52 15.97
N ILE A 263 -0.08 1.55 16.05
CA ILE A 263 -0.12 2.46 17.22
C ILE A 263 -1.05 1.94 18.33
N GLY A 264 -1.50 0.69 18.28
CA GLY A 264 -2.38 0.08 19.30
C GLY A 264 -3.88 0.34 19.13
N HIS A 265 -4.28 1.12 18.11
CA HIS A 265 -5.66 1.57 17.92
C HIS A 265 -6.26 1.04 16.61
N PRO A 266 -6.56 -0.26 16.49
CA PRO A 266 -7.07 -0.85 15.25
C PRO A 266 -8.43 -0.24 14.85
N ILE A 267 -8.68 -0.21 13.54
CA ILE A 267 -9.94 0.24 12.95
C ILE A 267 -11.06 -0.74 13.28
N VAL A 268 -12.23 -0.22 13.66
CA VAL A 268 -13.39 -1.04 14.04
C VAL A 268 -13.87 -1.87 12.84
N GLY A 269 -14.02 -3.18 13.06
CA GLY A 269 -14.32 -4.18 12.04
C GLY A 269 -13.09 -4.78 11.34
N ASP A 270 -11.87 -4.27 11.57
CA ASP A 270 -10.67 -4.80 10.90
C ASP A 270 -10.09 -6.05 11.58
N GLY A 271 -10.84 -7.15 11.48
CA GLY A 271 -10.41 -8.47 11.95
C GLY A 271 -9.12 -8.99 11.30
N LYS A 272 -8.63 -8.41 10.19
CA LYS A 272 -7.33 -8.78 9.59
C LYS A 272 -6.14 -8.21 10.39
N TYR A 273 -6.34 -7.07 11.05
CA TYR A 273 -5.27 -6.32 11.71
C TYR A 273 -5.39 -6.25 13.23
N GLY A 274 -6.56 -5.90 13.79
CA GLY A 274 -6.79 -5.97 15.24
C GLY A 274 -7.31 -7.32 15.73
N GLY A 275 -7.61 -8.27 14.84
CA GLY A 275 -8.14 -9.58 15.25
C GLY A 275 -9.43 -9.42 16.05
N GLN A 276 -9.48 -9.93 17.29
CA GLN A 276 -10.65 -9.75 18.17
C GLN A 276 -10.77 -8.32 18.74
N THR A 277 -9.66 -7.60 18.97
CA THR A 277 -9.71 -6.26 19.58
C THR A 277 -10.26 -5.19 18.63
N ALA A 278 -10.32 -5.46 17.32
CA ALA A 278 -10.98 -4.61 16.33
C ALA A 278 -12.52 -4.58 16.44
N PHE A 279 -13.13 -5.29 17.38
CA PHE A 279 -14.59 -5.36 17.51
C PHE A 279 -15.03 -4.82 18.87
N LEU A 280 -15.74 -3.69 18.84
CA LEU A 280 -16.41 -3.15 20.02
C LEU A 280 -17.55 -4.08 20.48
N THR A 281 -17.92 -3.95 21.75
CA THR A 281 -19.08 -4.64 22.34
C THR A 281 -20.39 -3.89 22.01
N GLY A 282 -21.53 -4.56 22.21
CA GLY A 282 -22.85 -4.01 21.87
C GLY A 282 -23.23 -4.21 20.40
N SER A 283 -24.02 -3.29 19.86
CA SER A 283 -24.63 -3.36 18.52
C SER A 283 -23.82 -2.70 17.39
N ILE A 284 -22.62 -2.17 17.68
CA ILE A 284 -21.73 -1.59 16.66
C ILE A 284 -21.42 -2.62 15.57
N SER A 285 -21.45 -2.19 14.31
CA SER A 285 -21.33 -3.12 13.19
C SER A 285 -19.96 -3.83 13.15
N ARG A 286 -19.96 -5.08 12.67
CA ARG A 286 -18.72 -5.84 12.42
C ARG A 286 -18.13 -5.58 11.02
N LYS A 287 -18.77 -4.75 10.20
CA LYS A 287 -18.22 -4.26 8.92
C LYS A 287 -17.08 -3.25 9.17
N MET A 288 -16.24 -3.03 8.15
CA MET A 288 -15.08 -2.13 8.21
C MET A 288 -15.49 -0.66 8.38
N HIS A 289 -15.01 0.01 9.43
CA HIS A 289 -15.21 1.45 9.65
C HIS A 289 -14.03 2.25 9.10
N LEU A 290 -13.77 2.12 7.80
CA LEU A 290 -12.83 2.95 7.06
C LEU A 290 -13.50 3.42 5.76
N HIS A 291 -13.58 4.74 5.60
CA HIS A 291 -14.28 5.39 4.51
C HIS A 291 -13.43 6.51 3.92
N ALA A 292 -13.22 6.50 2.61
CA ALA A 292 -12.57 7.58 1.87
C ALA A 292 -13.54 8.75 1.71
N ARG A 293 -13.71 9.55 2.77
CA ARG A 293 -14.68 10.65 2.88
C ARG A 293 -14.54 11.68 1.77
N ARG A 294 -13.33 12.19 1.49
CA ARG A 294 -13.16 13.36 0.60
C ARG A 294 -11.89 13.29 -0.25
N LEU A 295 -12.00 13.67 -1.52
CA LEU A 295 -10.90 13.71 -2.50
C LEU A 295 -10.76 15.12 -3.07
N ARG A 296 -9.57 15.72 -2.94
CA ARG A 296 -9.24 17.00 -3.60
C ARG A 296 -8.10 16.80 -4.58
N ILE A 297 -8.34 17.10 -5.85
CA ILE A 297 -7.42 16.81 -6.95
C ILE A 297 -7.62 17.80 -8.09
N GLU A 298 -6.53 18.25 -8.70
CA GLU A 298 -6.56 19.10 -9.89
C GLU A 298 -7.32 18.38 -11.04
N HIS A 299 -8.18 19.08 -11.76
CA HIS A 299 -8.82 18.66 -13.01
C HIS A 299 -7.86 18.91 -14.20
N PRO A 300 -7.93 18.17 -15.32
CA PRO A 300 -7.08 18.44 -16.48
C PRO A 300 -7.30 19.81 -17.14
N GLU A 301 -8.49 20.39 -16.98
CA GLU A 301 -8.87 21.68 -17.60
C GLU A 301 -8.53 22.90 -16.71
N GLY A 302 -8.12 22.68 -15.45
CA GLY A 302 -7.58 23.71 -14.55
C GLY A 302 -8.21 23.74 -13.16
N ASP A 303 -9.51 23.42 -13.07
CA ASP A 303 -10.30 23.49 -11.84
C ASP A 303 -9.88 22.48 -10.75
N LEU A 304 -10.48 22.60 -9.56
CA LEU A 304 -10.28 21.65 -8.46
C LEU A 304 -11.51 20.75 -8.28
N ILE A 305 -11.35 19.46 -8.54
CA ILE A 305 -12.28 18.43 -8.08
C ILE A 305 -12.20 18.36 -6.55
N ASP A 306 -13.33 18.46 -5.85
CA ASP A 306 -13.42 18.52 -4.37
C ASP A 306 -14.64 17.74 -3.85
N VAL A 307 -14.65 16.42 -4.08
CA VAL A 307 -15.84 15.57 -3.86
C VAL A 307 -15.82 14.90 -2.51
N THR A 308 -16.99 14.88 -1.86
CA THR A 308 -17.24 14.22 -0.57
C THR A 308 -18.25 13.08 -0.76
N ALA A 309 -17.95 11.90 -0.22
CA ALA A 309 -18.86 10.76 -0.22
C ALA A 309 -19.70 10.71 1.08
N PRO A 310 -21.01 10.37 0.99
CA PRO A 310 -21.79 10.04 2.17
C PRO A 310 -21.32 8.72 2.79
N LEU A 311 -21.40 8.63 4.13
CA LEU A 311 -21.03 7.42 4.86
C LEU A 311 -21.92 6.23 4.45
N PRO A 312 -21.39 4.99 4.40
CA PRO A 312 -22.24 3.81 4.25
C PRO A 312 -23.07 3.62 5.52
N GLU A 313 -24.30 3.14 5.34
CA GLU A 313 -25.30 2.81 6.37
C GLU A 313 -24.69 2.30 7.70
N HIS A 314 -23.83 1.27 7.65
CA HIS A 314 -23.29 0.65 8.86
C HIS A 314 -22.33 1.54 9.66
N PHE A 315 -21.69 2.51 8.98
CA PHE A 315 -20.78 3.47 9.60
C PHE A 315 -21.63 4.62 10.14
N ALA A 316 -22.54 5.18 9.35
CA ALA A 316 -23.47 6.22 9.80
C ALA A 316 -24.27 5.80 11.06
N ALA A 317 -24.81 4.58 11.08
CA ALA A 317 -25.49 4.02 12.25
C ALA A 317 -24.58 3.91 13.49
N SER A 318 -23.31 3.54 13.29
CA SER A 318 -22.31 3.48 14.37
C SER A 318 -21.86 4.87 14.85
N MET A 319 -21.84 5.89 13.97
CA MET A 319 -21.61 7.28 14.35
C MET A 319 -22.74 7.80 15.25
N ALA A 320 -23.99 7.63 14.80
CA ALA A 320 -25.17 8.05 15.53
C ALA A 320 -25.29 7.32 16.89
N GLN A 321 -25.03 6.01 16.93
CA GLN A 321 -25.03 5.25 18.19
C GLN A 321 -23.97 5.73 19.20
N LEU A 322 -22.84 6.28 18.72
CA LEU A 322 -21.76 6.78 19.57
C LEU A 322 -21.87 8.28 19.90
N GLY A 323 -22.91 8.97 19.41
CA GLY A 323 -23.12 10.40 19.63
C GLY A 323 -22.16 11.29 18.85
N PHE A 324 -21.76 10.88 17.64
CA PHE A 324 -20.92 11.67 16.74
C PHE A 324 -21.75 12.33 15.64
N HIS A 325 -21.46 13.60 15.37
CA HIS A 325 -22.16 14.40 14.36
C HIS A 325 -21.23 14.62 13.17
N GLU A 326 -21.67 14.38 11.93
CA GLU A 326 -20.75 14.45 10.76
C GLU A 326 -20.10 15.84 10.59
N GLU A 327 -20.76 16.89 11.07
CA GLU A 327 -20.29 18.29 11.07
C GLU A 327 -19.02 18.53 11.92
N ASP A 328 -18.78 17.77 13.00
CA ASP A 328 -17.51 17.83 13.75
C ASP A 328 -16.31 17.52 12.85
N GLY A 329 -16.54 16.75 11.78
CA GLY A 329 -15.54 16.22 10.87
C GLY A 329 -15.21 17.12 9.66
N ASP A 330 -15.96 18.19 9.43
CA ASP A 330 -15.74 19.15 8.32
C ASP A 330 -14.64 20.17 8.65
N LEU A 331 -13.56 19.66 9.25
CA LEU A 331 -12.40 20.40 9.69
C LEU A 331 -11.57 20.94 8.51
N ALA A 332 -10.96 22.11 8.72
CA ALA A 332 -10.08 22.72 7.74
C ALA A 332 -8.97 21.76 7.28
N ILE A 333 -8.81 21.67 5.96
CA ILE A 333 -7.87 20.80 5.26
C ILE A 333 -6.57 21.57 5.05
N ASP A 334 -5.43 21.02 5.48
CA ASP A 334 -4.14 21.68 5.32
C ASP A 334 -3.90 22.09 3.86
N PRO A 335 -3.57 23.38 3.60
CA PRO A 335 -3.39 23.87 2.24
C PRO A 335 -2.34 23.05 1.50
N ILE A 336 -2.42 23.06 0.17
CA ILE A 336 -1.39 22.44 -0.67
C ILE A 336 -0.11 23.26 -0.52
N LYS A 337 0.71 22.93 0.49
CA LYS A 337 2.14 23.28 0.47
C LYS A 337 2.70 22.63 -0.79
N PRO A 338 3.04 23.40 -1.85
CA PRO A 338 3.58 22.81 -3.06
C PRO A 338 4.86 22.08 -2.69
N ILE A 339 5.11 20.92 -3.29
CA ILE A 339 6.40 20.24 -3.10
C ILE A 339 7.45 21.19 -3.68
N PRO A 340 8.36 21.78 -2.86
CA PRO A 340 9.24 22.83 -3.36
C PRO A 340 10.00 22.34 -4.58
N GLU A 341 10.19 23.18 -5.60
CA GLU A 341 10.70 22.66 -6.87
C GLU A 341 12.10 22.03 -6.69
N LYS A 342 12.93 22.62 -5.83
CA LYS A 342 14.23 22.07 -5.37
C LYS A 342 14.12 20.64 -4.78
N THR A 343 12.96 20.26 -4.23
CA THR A 343 12.63 18.91 -3.75
C THR A 343 12.11 17.99 -4.86
N MET A 344 11.38 18.50 -5.85
CA MET A 344 11.03 17.77 -7.07
C MET A 344 12.27 17.48 -7.94
N GLN A 345 13.13 18.49 -8.14
CA GLN A 345 14.45 18.38 -8.75
C GLN A 345 15.33 17.40 -7.97
N LYS A 346 15.44 17.48 -6.63
CA LYS A 346 16.15 16.47 -5.81
C LYS A 346 15.57 15.06 -5.95
N ARG A 347 14.25 14.90 -6.15
CA ARG A 347 13.62 13.60 -6.42
C ARG A 347 13.97 13.06 -7.80
N ALA A 348 13.87 13.88 -8.85
CA ALA A 348 14.27 13.53 -10.21
C ALA A 348 15.77 13.19 -10.27
N ALA A 349 16.61 14.05 -9.70
CA ALA A 349 18.04 13.82 -9.57
C ALA A 349 18.38 12.57 -8.73
N LYS A 350 17.60 12.22 -7.69
CA LYS A 350 17.80 10.97 -6.93
C LYS A 350 17.31 9.73 -7.69
N ALA A 351 16.30 9.85 -8.55
CA ALA A 351 15.88 8.78 -9.47
C ALA A 351 16.95 8.56 -10.54
N HIS A 352 17.33 9.61 -11.28
CA HIS A 352 18.44 9.62 -12.23
C HIS A 352 19.75 9.10 -11.62
N SER A 353 20.13 9.57 -10.42
CA SER A 353 21.33 9.08 -9.71
C SER A 353 21.19 7.66 -9.13
N LYS A 354 20.01 7.04 -9.19
CA LYS A 354 19.79 5.61 -8.90
C LYS A 354 19.84 4.78 -10.19
N GLU A 355 19.32 5.31 -11.30
CA GLU A 355 19.39 4.76 -12.66
C GLU A 355 20.86 4.71 -13.13
N TYR A 356 21.56 5.85 -13.12
CA TYR A 356 23.00 5.99 -13.36
C TYR A 356 23.88 5.09 -12.48
N ARG A 357 23.52 4.90 -11.20
CA ARG A 357 24.22 3.95 -10.31
C ARG A 357 23.88 2.48 -10.60
N LYS A 358 22.70 2.18 -11.17
CA LYS A 358 22.31 0.83 -11.64
C LYS A 358 23.09 0.48 -12.91
N GLU A 359 23.23 1.43 -13.83
CA GLU A 359 24.03 1.33 -15.06
C GLU A 359 25.53 1.13 -14.77
N ARG A 360 26.18 2.07 -14.07
CA ARG A 360 27.63 2.00 -13.75
C ARG A 360 28.01 0.86 -12.79
N ARG A 361 27.03 0.13 -12.24
CA ARG A 361 27.26 -1.15 -11.51
C ARG A 361 27.91 -2.22 -12.40
N GLY A 362 27.76 -2.11 -13.72
CA GLY A 362 28.46 -2.95 -14.71
C GLY A 362 29.97 -2.65 -14.82
N GLU A 363 30.36 -1.38 -14.90
CA GLU A 363 31.78 -0.97 -15.00
C GLU A 363 32.57 -1.36 -13.73
N ARG A 364 31.96 -1.18 -12.55
CA ARG A 364 32.66 -1.43 -11.27
C ARG A 364 33.01 -2.91 -11.06
N ARG A 365 32.33 -3.85 -11.73
CA ARG A 365 32.72 -5.27 -11.79
C ARG A 365 33.87 -5.53 -12.76
N LYS A 366 33.85 -4.91 -13.96
CA LYS A 366 34.95 -5.01 -14.94
C LYS A 366 36.32 -4.59 -14.38
N ARG A 367 36.38 -3.66 -13.41
CA ARG A 367 37.63 -3.29 -12.71
C ARG A 367 38.06 -4.24 -11.59
N ALA A 368 37.20 -5.14 -11.11
CA ALA A 368 37.57 -6.18 -10.15
C ALA A 368 38.07 -7.45 -10.86
N ASP A 369 37.44 -7.84 -11.98
CA ASP A 369 37.79 -9.03 -12.75
C ASP A 369 38.95 -8.83 -13.73
N GLY A 370 39.42 -7.58 -13.93
CA GLY A 370 40.40 -7.19 -14.96
C GLY A 370 41.86 -7.12 -14.48
N GLY A 371 42.27 -7.97 -13.53
CA GLY A 371 43.47 -7.74 -12.70
C GLY A 371 44.60 -8.77 -12.75
N VAL A 372 44.56 -9.82 -13.61
CA VAL A 372 45.63 -10.84 -13.68
C VAL A 372 45.80 -11.36 -15.13
N ALA A 373 47.06 -11.42 -15.63
CA ALA A 373 47.66 -12.48 -16.47
C ALA A 373 48.56 -12.02 -17.65
N SER A 374 49.85 -11.74 -17.36
CA SER A 374 51.06 -12.03 -18.17
C SER A 374 52.27 -11.46 -17.39
N GLY A 375 53.19 -12.24 -16.81
CA GLY A 375 54.19 -13.09 -17.46
C GLY A 375 55.54 -12.33 -17.52
N GLY A 376 56.72 -12.87 -17.19
CA GLY A 376 57.06 -14.16 -16.58
C GLY A 376 58.58 -14.41 -16.60
N GLY A 377 59.19 -14.79 -15.46
CA GLY A 377 60.58 -15.24 -15.35
C GLY A 377 61.63 -14.18 -14.94
N GLY A 378 62.71 -14.63 -14.27
CA GLY A 378 63.88 -13.81 -13.90
C GLY A 378 64.25 -13.87 -12.40
N ARG A 379 65.34 -14.56 -12.03
CA ARG A 379 65.86 -14.64 -10.65
C ARG A 379 67.00 -13.63 -10.41
N LYS A 380 67.00 -12.95 -9.25
CA LYS A 380 68.10 -13.00 -8.25
C LYS A 380 67.67 -12.31 -6.94
N ALA A 381 68.46 -12.47 -5.87
CA ALA A 381 68.05 -12.14 -4.50
C ALA A 381 69.16 -11.51 -3.65
N THR A 382 68.78 -10.58 -2.77
CA THR A 382 69.43 -10.09 -1.53
C THR A 382 68.46 -9.12 -0.84
N GLY A 383 68.36 -8.99 0.49
CA GLY A 383 68.86 -9.82 1.58
C GLY A 383 68.70 -9.15 2.97
N LYS A 384 68.50 -9.95 4.04
CA LYS A 384 68.39 -9.58 5.48
C LYS A 384 67.09 -8.82 5.85
N ARG A 385 66.28 -9.23 6.85
CA ARG A 385 66.47 -9.37 8.33
C ARG A 385 66.58 -8.01 9.03
N ALA A 386 66.02 -7.79 10.23
CA ALA A 386 65.58 -8.76 11.26
C ALA A 386 64.25 -8.40 11.97
N VAL A 387 63.83 -9.28 12.90
CA VAL A 387 62.73 -9.10 13.87
C VAL A 387 63.34 -8.99 15.27
N ALA A 388 62.80 -8.14 16.14
CA ALA A 388 63.04 -8.16 17.58
C ALA A 388 61.86 -7.57 18.36
N GLU A 389 61.70 -8.02 19.61
CA GLU A 389 60.51 -7.91 20.45
C GLU A 389 60.63 -6.80 21.53
N ALA A 390 59.63 -6.63 22.40
CA ALA A 390 59.53 -5.53 23.36
C ALA A 390 60.19 -5.81 24.73
N ALA A 391 60.47 -4.74 25.49
CA ALA A 391 60.89 -4.78 26.90
C ALA A 391 60.30 -3.60 27.70
N LEU A 392 60.34 -3.70 29.04
CA LEU A 392 59.58 -2.85 29.98
C LEU A 392 60.32 -1.58 30.46
N ALA A 393 59.56 -0.63 31.02
CA ALA A 393 60.03 0.62 31.63
C ALA A 393 60.38 0.49 33.13
N PRO A 394 61.07 1.50 33.70
CA PRO A 394 60.74 1.96 35.06
C PRO A 394 60.65 3.51 35.24
N LYS A 395 60.33 3.93 36.47
CA LYS A 395 60.02 5.32 36.94
C LYS A 395 61.33 6.06 37.36
N ARG A 396 61.44 7.41 37.51
CA ARG A 396 60.75 8.31 38.47
C ARG A 396 61.00 9.83 38.26
N LYS A 397 60.08 10.63 38.82
CA LYS A 397 60.04 12.07 39.23
C LYS A 397 61.34 12.92 39.37
N SER A 398 61.23 14.22 39.04
CA SER A 398 61.58 15.38 39.90
C SER A 398 60.98 16.72 39.38
N GLY A 399 61.12 17.83 40.12
CA GLY A 399 60.78 19.24 39.78
C GLY A 399 61.86 20.20 40.34
N PRO A 400 61.66 21.52 40.61
CA PRO A 400 60.38 22.26 40.75
C PRO A 400 60.36 23.79 40.37
N ARG A 401 59.29 24.49 40.80
CA ARG A 401 59.16 25.96 41.11
C ARG A 401 58.87 26.99 39.98
N LYS A 402 58.59 28.24 40.42
CA LYS A 402 57.70 29.30 39.86
C LYS A 402 58.22 30.70 40.30
N PRO A 403 57.73 31.84 39.76
CA PRO A 403 56.84 32.69 40.60
C PRO A 403 55.70 33.46 39.86
N VAL A 404 54.99 34.30 40.65
CA VAL A 404 53.80 35.18 40.51
C VAL A 404 53.75 36.20 39.32
N ASP A 405 52.70 37.01 39.06
CA ASP A 405 51.47 37.51 39.76
C ASP A 405 50.20 37.46 38.85
N GLY A 406 48.95 37.75 39.25
CA GLY A 406 48.35 38.22 40.52
C GLY A 406 46.80 38.07 40.52
N ALA A 407 46.10 38.53 41.58
CA ALA A 407 44.64 38.34 41.83
C ALA A 407 44.07 39.56 42.62
N PRO A 408 42.92 39.58 43.33
CA PRO A 408 41.78 38.63 43.52
C PRO A 408 40.50 39.16 42.80
N THR A 409 39.20 38.98 43.14
CA THR A 409 38.29 38.41 44.21
C THR A 409 36.95 38.08 43.48
N ARG A 410 35.74 37.70 43.97
CA ARG A 410 34.96 37.21 45.16
C ARG A 410 33.61 36.70 44.55
N SER A 411 32.72 35.87 45.11
CA SER A 411 32.68 34.84 46.17
C SER A 411 31.35 34.04 46.04
N GLY A 412 31.17 32.93 46.76
CA GLY A 412 29.89 32.19 46.87
C GLY A 412 28.96 32.71 48.00
N PRO A 413 27.97 31.94 48.53
CA PRO A 413 27.92 30.45 48.54
C PRO A 413 26.52 29.77 48.35
N LYS A 414 26.52 28.42 48.30
CA LYS A 414 25.43 27.50 48.77
C LYS A 414 25.87 26.89 50.12
N PRO A 415 25.02 26.13 50.89
CA PRO A 415 25.25 24.66 50.96
C PRO A 415 24.09 23.73 51.47
N VAL A 416 24.34 22.40 51.41
CA VAL A 416 23.72 21.20 52.11
C VAL A 416 22.21 20.87 52.03
N GLY A 417 21.85 19.57 52.05
CA GLY A 417 20.49 19.10 52.42
C GLY A 417 20.09 17.62 52.09
N LYS A 418 20.57 16.63 52.87
CA LYS A 418 20.11 15.20 52.97
C LYS A 418 20.67 14.62 54.30
N PRO A 419 20.14 13.55 54.97
CA PRO A 419 19.72 12.26 54.39
C PRO A 419 18.36 11.65 54.88
N PRO A 420 18.21 10.46 55.57
CA PRO A 420 17.53 9.29 54.99
C PRO A 420 16.45 8.58 55.88
N LEU A 421 16.10 7.31 55.54
CA LEU A 421 15.17 6.33 56.17
C LEU A 421 13.67 6.52 55.84
N GLY A 422 12.80 5.50 55.72
CA GLY A 422 13.01 4.08 55.35
C GLY A 422 12.32 3.01 56.22
N ASP A 423 11.21 2.38 55.77
CA ASP A 423 10.74 1.08 56.30
C ASP A 423 9.78 0.28 55.35
N LYS A 424 9.18 -0.83 55.80
CA LYS A 424 8.75 -2.01 54.98
C LYS A 424 7.23 -2.33 54.91
N LYS A 425 6.77 -2.73 53.69
CA LYS A 425 5.74 -3.79 53.42
C LYS A 425 4.29 -3.56 54.00
N PRO A 426 3.30 -4.48 53.82
CA PRO A 426 2.69 -4.86 52.53
C PRO A 426 1.14 -4.96 52.53
N ALA A 427 0.48 -4.75 51.38
CA ALA A 427 -0.95 -5.05 51.17
C ALA A 427 -1.25 -5.23 49.65
N VAL A 428 -2.25 -6.00 49.18
CA VAL A 428 -3.12 -7.03 49.80
C VAL A 428 -3.50 -8.04 48.69
N ARG A 429 -3.80 -9.31 49.01
CA ARG A 429 -4.26 -10.32 48.03
C ARG A 429 -5.78 -10.26 47.84
N THR A 430 -6.26 -10.10 46.62
CA THR A 430 -7.69 -10.23 46.28
C THR A 430 -8.11 -11.72 46.32
N PRO A 431 -9.20 -12.09 47.02
CA PRO A 431 -9.74 -13.45 46.96
C PRO A 431 -10.53 -13.68 45.66
N ALA A 432 -10.40 -14.87 45.06
CA ALA A 432 -11.11 -15.23 43.84
C ALA A 432 -12.58 -15.61 44.13
N ALA A 433 -13.52 -15.04 43.37
CA ALA A 433 -14.93 -15.38 43.46
C ALA A 433 -15.25 -16.77 42.86
N LYS A 434 -16.26 -17.45 43.41
CA LYS A 434 -16.63 -18.83 43.06
C LYS A 434 -17.25 -18.92 41.65
N LYS A 435 -16.92 -19.98 40.90
CA LYS A 435 -17.76 -20.48 39.79
C LYS A 435 -19.03 -21.14 40.36
N PRO A 436 -20.23 -20.83 39.86
CA PRO A 436 -21.33 -21.78 39.78
C PRO A 436 -21.03 -22.85 38.71
N ARG A 437 -21.64 -24.03 38.83
CA ARG A 437 -21.54 -25.10 37.82
C ARG A 437 -22.58 -24.91 36.70
N SER A 438 -22.33 -25.57 35.58
CA SER A 438 -23.24 -25.65 34.43
C SER A 438 -24.24 -26.80 34.60
N ASP A 439 -25.54 -26.51 34.58
CA ASP A 439 -26.59 -27.53 34.48
C ASP A 439 -27.61 -27.17 33.38
N LYS A 440 -27.80 -28.11 32.46
CA LYS A 440 -28.80 -28.16 31.38
C LYS A 440 -28.73 -29.57 30.76
N PRO A 441 -29.79 -30.08 30.07
CA PRO A 441 -31.06 -29.43 29.77
C PRO A 441 -32.31 -30.23 30.21
N ALA A 442 -33.47 -29.57 30.15
CA ALA A 442 -34.77 -30.22 30.02
C ALA A 442 -35.52 -29.60 28.83
N ALA A 443 -36.12 -30.43 27.96
CA ALA A 443 -36.78 -29.96 26.75
C ALA A 443 -38.29 -29.80 26.94
N ARG A 444 -38.88 -28.78 26.29
CA ARG A 444 -40.32 -28.70 26.02
C ARG A 444 -40.55 -28.38 24.54
N LYS A 445 -41.54 -29.04 23.94
CA LYS A 445 -41.96 -28.87 22.54
C LYS A 445 -42.73 -27.54 22.36
N PRO A 446 -42.76 -26.96 21.15
CA PRO A 446 -43.53 -25.76 20.88
C PRO A 446 -45.04 -26.01 20.90
N ALA A 447 -45.83 -24.97 21.21
CA ALA A 447 -47.27 -24.97 21.04
C ALA A 447 -47.66 -24.61 19.59
N ALA A 448 -48.79 -25.15 19.11
CA ALA A 448 -49.30 -24.89 17.76
C ALA A 448 -49.94 -23.50 17.63
N PRO A 449 -49.92 -22.86 16.44
CA PRO A 449 -50.62 -21.60 16.20
C PRO A 449 -52.14 -21.82 16.19
N ARG A 450 -52.89 -20.86 16.75
CA ARG A 450 -54.35 -20.83 16.65
C ARG A 450 -54.78 -20.37 15.26
N SER A 451 -55.86 -20.96 14.74
CA SER A 451 -56.55 -20.49 13.54
C SER A 451 -57.24 -19.14 13.77
N ALA A 452 -57.38 -18.36 12.70
CA ALA A 452 -58.18 -17.14 12.66
C ALA A 452 -59.34 -17.31 11.64
N PRO A 453 -60.53 -16.71 11.87
CA PRO A 453 -61.73 -16.98 11.08
C PRO A 453 -61.77 -16.22 9.74
N ALA A 454 -62.58 -16.73 8.82
CA ALA A 454 -62.77 -16.17 7.49
C ALA A 454 -63.54 -14.82 7.49
N ARG A 455 -63.35 -14.02 6.43
CA ARG A 455 -64.21 -12.87 6.09
C ARG A 455 -64.98 -13.13 4.77
N PRO A 456 -66.11 -12.44 4.53
CA PRO A 456 -67.18 -12.95 3.67
C PRO A 456 -67.07 -12.58 2.17
N LYS A 457 -68.02 -13.13 1.40
CA LYS A 457 -68.16 -13.05 -0.06
C LYS A 457 -68.37 -11.62 -0.58
N GLY A 458 -67.94 -11.37 -1.81
CA GLY A 458 -68.18 -10.11 -2.54
C GLY A 458 -69.59 -9.96 -3.14
N PRO A 459 -69.92 -8.77 -3.68
CA PRO A 459 -71.26 -8.45 -4.19
C PRO A 459 -71.54 -9.02 -5.59
N PRO A 460 -72.82 -9.20 -5.98
CA PRO A 460 -73.22 -9.71 -7.29
C PRO A 460 -73.15 -8.64 -8.39
N LYS A 461 -72.90 -9.06 -9.64
CA LYS A 461 -73.13 -8.23 -10.83
C LYS A 461 -74.57 -8.39 -11.32
N GLY A 462 -75.34 -7.30 -11.29
CA GLY A 462 -76.61 -7.20 -12.02
C GLY A 462 -76.40 -7.07 -13.54
N LYS A 463 -77.46 -7.31 -14.31
CA LYS A 463 -77.54 -7.10 -15.77
C LYS A 463 -78.58 -6.04 -16.11
N ALA A 464 -78.36 -5.36 -17.24
CA ALA A 464 -79.34 -4.65 -18.07
C ALA A 464 -80.03 -3.42 -17.46
N GLY A 465 -80.41 -2.51 -18.35
CA GLY A 465 -80.71 -1.10 -18.10
C GLY A 465 -79.96 -0.28 -19.15
#